data_AF-A0A9D2EED7-F1
#
_entry.id   AF-A0A9D2EED7-F1
#
_cell.length_a   1.000
_cell.length_b   1.000
_cell.length_c   1.000
_cell.angle_alpha   90.00
_cell.angle_beta   90.00
_cell.angle_gamma   90.00
#
_symmetry.space_group_name_H-M   'P 1'
#
loop_
_entity.id
_entity.type
_entity.pdbx_description
1 polymer ?
#
loop_
_entity_poly.entity_id
_entity_poly.type
_entity_poly.pdbx_seq_one_letter_code
_entity_poly.pdbx_strand_id
1 'polypeptide(L)'
;MAFVVMTEGLINSLSPPLGSDSTTSEVIDIMTAWPKAETMNIATSAPAPLVPTTHRRLRAALLIDAAVTGANGLAYVVAAAWLTTLLGPSEPFLIGIGVFLTSCAVVFLLVGRARSAPPAGVWFAIAVNAAWALASVIHASSAGWLTSVGRVWTVLQGLVVLGFAVAQLICWRRVRP
;
A
#
# COMPACT_ATOMS: atom_id res chain seq x y z
N MET A 1 12.79 31.67 -25.12
CA MET A 1 14.06 32.30 -24.72
C MET A 1 13.80 33.66 -24.06
N ALA A 2 13.02 33.68 -22.97
CA ALA A 2 12.66 34.91 -22.24
C ALA A 2 12.89 34.74 -20.73
N PHE A 3 13.74 33.79 -20.33
CA PHE A 3 14.05 33.47 -18.94
C PHE A 3 15.52 33.72 -18.57
N VAL A 4 16.31 34.24 -19.52
CA VAL A 4 17.77 34.48 -19.33
C VAL A 4 18.10 35.96 -19.17
N VAL A 5 17.16 36.89 -19.45
CA VAL A 5 17.42 38.34 -19.34
C VAL A 5 17.00 38.92 -17.98
N MET A 6 16.23 38.18 -17.16
CA MET A 6 15.73 38.66 -15.86
C MET A 6 16.59 38.21 -14.67
N THR A 7 17.71 37.54 -14.92
CA THR A 7 18.69 37.14 -13.89
C THR A 7 19.85 38.13 -13.78
N GLU A 8 20.17 38.88 -14.83
CA GLU A 8 21.25 39.88 -14.82
C GLU A 8 20.86 41.19 -14.09
N GLY A 9 19.57 41.53 -14.05
CA GLY A 9 19.07 42.73 -13.37
C GLY A 9 19.05 42.63 -11.83
N LEU A 10 19.02 41.41 -11.27
CA LEU A 10 18.91 41.21 -9.82
C LEU A 10 20.27 41.11 -9.12
N ILE A 11 21.34 40.79 -9.86
CA ILE A 11 22.69 40.59 -9.30
C ILE A 11 23.42 41.94 -9.17
N ASN A 12 23.21 42.88 -10.10
CA ASN A 12 23.78 44.23 -10.03
C ASN A 12 23.11 45.15 -8.98
N SER A 13 21.98 44.76 -8.40
CA SER A 13 21.28 45.52 -7.34
C SER A 13 21.69 45.12 -5.92
N LEU A 14 22.44 44.04 -5.74
CA LEU A 14 22.84 43.52 -4.42
C LEU A 14 24.35 43.63 -4.16
N SER A 15 25.07 44.36 -5.00
CA SER A 15 26.47 44.70 -4.74
C SER A 15 26.53 46.13 -4.21
N PRO A 16 26.61 46.36 -2.88
CA PRO A 16 26.97 47.67 -2.37
C PRO A 16 28.42 47.99 -2.80
N PRO A 17 28.77 49.26 -3.04
CA PRO A 17 30.14 49.63 -3.33
C PRO A 17 31.00 49.26 -2.11
N LEU A 18 32.03 48.44 -2.31
CA LEU A 18 33.06 48.19 -1.32
C LEU A 18 33.89 49.48 -1.14
N GLY A 19 33.34 50.42 -0.37
CA GLY A 19 34.11 51.47 0.31
C GLY A 19 34.76 50.86 1.54
N SER A 20 36.07 50.97 1.66
CA SER A 20 36.94 50.19 2.55
C SER A 20 36.83 50.44 4.06
N ASP A 21 35.80 51.14 4.55
CA ASP A 21 35.94 51.87 5.83
C ASP A 21 34.83 51.61 6.90
N SER A 22 33.86 50.70 6.70
CA SER A 22 32.70 50.58 7.63
C SER A 22 32.38 49.20 8.22
N THR A 23 33.24 48.19 8.10
CA THR A 23 32.84 46.77 8.29
C THR A 23 32.74 46.24 9.72
N THR A 24 33.03 47.02 10.77
CA THR A 24 33.03 46.44 12.14
C THR A 24 31.89 46.94 13.01
N SER A 25 31.57 48.25 12.98
CA SER A 25 30.51 48.84 13.81
C SER A 25 29.10 48.51 13.30
N GLU A 26 28.89 48.48 11.99
CA GLU A 26 27.57 48.20 11.40
C GLU A 26 27.14 46.74 11.61
N VAL A 27 28.08 45.80 11.53
CA VAL A 27 27.82 44.37 11.80
C VAL A 27 27.50 44.16 13.28
N ILE A 28 28.19 44.87 14.18
CA ILE A 28 27.92 44.83 15.62
C ILE A 28 26.56 45.45 15.94
N ASP A 29 26.17 46.54 15.27
CA ASP A 29 24.83 47.14 15.39
C ASP A 29 23.74 46.18 14.91
N ILE A 30 23.95 45.45 13.80
CA ILE A 30 22.99 44.43 13.33
C ILE A 30 22.88 43.26 14.34
N MET A 31 24.00 42.81 14.93
CA MET A 31 23.99 41.71 15.89
C MET A 31 23.38 42.12 17.24
N THR A 32 23.53 43.37 17.65
CA THR A 32 22.97 43.89 18.91
C THR A 32 21.52 44.37 18.74
N ALA A 33 21.14 44.81 17.54
CA ALA A 33 19.76 45.06 17.11
C ALA A 33 18.97 43.77 16.79
N TRP A 34 19.38 42.63 17.34
CA TRP A 34 18.55 41.43 17.46
C TRP A 34 17.88 41.32 18.86
N PRO A 35 17.07 42.30 19.32
CA PRO A 35 16.25 42.11 20.48
C PRO A 35 15.09 41.17 20.09
N LYS A 36 15.05 40.02 20.77
CA LYS A 36 13.83 39.23 21.06
C LYS A 36 12.79 39.34 19.93
N ALA A 37 13.00 38.62 18.83
CA ALA A 37 11.93 38.28 17.92
C ALA A 37 10.96 37.35 18.66
N GLU A 38 10.22 37.98 19.55
CA GLU A 38 9.00 37.60 20.21
C GLU A 38 8.09 37.05 19.13
N THR A 39 7.93 35.73 19.14
CA THR A 39 6.70 35.05 18.73
C THR A 39 6.10 35.57 17.42
N MET A 40 6.93 35.71 16.39
CA MET A 40 6.40 35.76 15.04
C MET A 40 5.91 34.33 14.79
N ASN A 41 4.60 34.16 14.94
CA ASN A 41 3.83 33.00 14.53
C ASN A 41 4.18 32.69 13.07
N ILE A 42 5.32 32.03 12.85
CA ILE A 42 5.46 31.10 11.75
C ILE A 42 4.51 30.00 12.17
N ALA A 43 3.24 30.17 11.81
CA ALA A 43 2.39 29.06 11.52
C ALA A 43 3.12 28.28 10.42
N THR A 44 4.11 27.49 10.84
CA THR A 44 4.47 26.27 10.19
C THR A 44 3.13 25.57 10.14
N SER A 45 2.44 25.65 9.01
CA SER A 45 1.41 24.70 8.66
C SER A 45 2.14 23.36 8.67
N ALA A 46 2.27 22.78 9.86
CA ALA A 46 2.84 21.48 10.08
C ALA A 46 2.13 20.59 9.07
N PRO A 47 2.86 19.88 8.19
CA PRO A 47 2.21 19.06 7.19
C PRO A 47 1.26 18.13 7.94
N ALA A 48 -0.04 18.28 7.66
CA ALA A 48 -1.08 17.45 8.27
C ALA A 48 -0.59 16.00 8.26
N PRO A 49 -0.66 15.24 9.39
CA PRO A 49 0.05 13.98 9.55
C PRO A 49 -0.06 13.12 8.28
N LEU A 50 1.00 13.14 7.47
CA LEU A 50 1.00 12.44 6.21
C LEU A 50 1.16 10.98 6.59
N VAL A 51 0.06 10.25 6.79
CA VAL A 51 0.12 8.79 6.87
C VAL A 51 0.95 8.35 5.66
N PRO A 52 2.13 7.71 5.87
CA PRO A 52 3.07 7.45 4.80
C PRO A 52 2.34 6.76 3.65
N THR A 53 2.57 7.19 2.41
CA THR A 53 1.83 6.69 1.24
C THR A 53 1.87 5.16 1.12
N THR A 54 2.95 4.54 1.58
CA THR A 54 3.12 3.08 1.69
C THR A 54 2.12 2.43 2.64
N HIS A 55 1.83 3.04 3.80
CA HIS A 55 0.81 2.54 4.73
C HIS A 55 -0.59 2.54 4.09
N ARG A 56 -0.92 3.56 3.29
CA ARG A 56 -2.19 3.60 2.55
C ARG A 56 -2.26 2.52 1.48
N ARG A 57 -1.16 2.26 0.75
CA ARG A 57 -1.10 1.22 -0.28
C ARG A 57 -1.24 -0.18 0.29
N LEU A 58 -0.56 -0.47 1.42
CA LEU A 58 -0.70 -1.76 2.11
C LEU A 58 -2.14 -1.99 2.59
N ARG A 59 -2.76 -0.96 3.17
CA ARG A 59 -4.16 -1.01 3.58
C ARG A 59 -5.10 -1.24 2.40
N ALA A 60 -4.92 -0.53 1.30
CA ALA A 60 -5.72 -0.75 0.09
C ALA A 60 -5.56 -2.17 -0.44
N ALA A 61 -4.34 -2.70 -0.51
CA ALA A 61 -4.08 -4.08 -0.94
C ALA A 61 -4.79 -5.11 -0.06
N LEU A 62 -4.73 -4.96 1.27
CA LEU A 62 -5.43 -5.86 2.20
C LEU A 62 -6.96 -5.79 2.07
N LEU A 63 -7.53 -4.60 1.87
CA LEU A 63 -8.97 -4.43 1.73
C LEU A 63 -9.49 -4.96 0.40
N ILE A 64 -8.75 -4.76 -0.70
CA ILE A 64 -9.10 -5.32 -2.01
C ILE A 64 -9.00 -6.84 -1.97
N ASP A 65 -7.93 -7.38 -1.37
CA ASP A 65 -7.76 -8.82 -1.19
C ASP A 65 -8.90 -9.42 -0.35
N ALA A 66 -9.25 -8.79 0.77
CA ALA A 66 -10.39 -9.18 1.59
C ALA A 66 -11.71 -9.21 0.80
N ALA A 67 -11.96 -8.20 -0.03
CA ALA A 67 -13.18 -8.13 -0.84
C ALA A 67 -13.23 -9.25 -1.89
N VAL A 68 -12.14 -9.48 -2.62
CA VAL A 68 -12.05 -10.52 -3.65
C VAL A 68 -12.15 -11.91 -3.03
N THR A 69 -11.37 -12.17 -1.98
CA THR A 69 -11.36 -13.44 -1.26
C THR A 69 -12.72 -13.73 -0.61
N GLY A 70 -13.35 -12.72 -0.02
CA GLY A 70 -14.66 -12.84 0.60
C GLY A 70 -15.78 -13.10 -0.41
N ALA A 71 -15.77 -12.39 -1.54
CA ALA A 71 -16.73 -12.61 -2.63
C ALA A 71 -16.59 -14.02 -3.22
N ASN A 72 -15.36 -14.50 -3.42
CA ASN A 72 -15.10 -15.85 -3.92
C ASN A 72 -15.57 -16.92 -2.93
N GLY A 73 -15.21 -16.76 -1.64
CA GLY A 73 -15.64 -17.68 -0.59
C GLY A 73 -17.17 -17.76 -0.46
N LEU A 74 -17.84 -16.60 -0.49
CA LEU A 74 -19.30 -16.54 -0.40
C LEU A 74 -19.96 -17.17 -1.63
N ALA A 75 -19.41 -16.97 -2.84
CA ALA A 75 -19.89 -17.63 -4.04
C ALA A 75 -19.79 -19.16 -3.92
N TYR A 76 -18.70 -19.68 -3.35
CA TYR A 76 -18.55 -21.11 -3.11
C TYR A 76 -19.52 -21.68 -2.06
N VAL A 77 -19.94 -20.89 -1.06
CA VAL A 77 -20.95 -21.33 -0.08
C VAL A 77 -22.36 -21.27 -0.67
N VAL A 78 -22.72 -20.15 -1.30
CA VAL A 78 -24.11 -19.88 -1.74
C VAL A 78 -24.47 -20.63 -3.02
N ALA A 79 -23.52 -20.79 -3.93
CA ALA A 79 -23.76 -21.37 -5.25
C ALA A 79 -23.08 -22.73 -5.44
N ALA A 80 -22.69 -23.41 -4.37
CA ALA A 80 -21.96 -24.69 -4.39
C ALA A 80 -22.61 -25.75 -5.31
N ALA A 81 -23.93 -25.94 -5.18
CA ALA A 81 -24.72 -26.89 -5.98
C ALA A 81 -24.70 -26.59 -7.49
N TRP A 82 -24.53 -25.32 -7.88
CA TRP A 82 -24.39 -24.94 -9.28
C TRP A 82 -22.92 -25.06 -9.73
N LEU A 83 -21.98 -24.55 -8.93
CA LEU A 83 -20.55 -24.59 -9.24
C LEU A 83 -19.98 -26.00 -9.33
N THR A 84 -20.51 -26.98 -8.58
CA THR A 84 -20.04 -28.38 -8.69
C THR A 84 -20.20 -28.91 -10.12
N THR A 85 -21.27 -28.54 -10.84
CA THR A 85 -21.50 -28.96 -12.23
C THR A 85 -20.54 -28.29 -13.22
N LEU A 86 -20.11 -27.06 -12.91
CA LEU A 86 -19.22 -26.29 -13.79
C LEU A 86 -17.75 -26.57 -13.52
N LEU A 87 -17.34 -26.70 -12.26
CA LEU A 87 -15.94 -26.81 -11.86
C LEU A 87 -15.52 -28.28 -11.73
N GLY A 88 -16.43 -29.17 -11.33
CA GLY A 88 -16.19 -30.60 -11.14
C GLY A 88 -16.07 -31.09 -9.68
N PRO A 89 -15.47 -30.34 -8.73
CA PRO A 89 -15.40 -30.78 -7.32
C PRO A 89 -16.77 -30.96 -6.68
N SER A 90 -16.86 -31.80 -5.67
CA SER A 90 -18.10 -32.04 -4.93
C SER A 90 -18.59 -30.80 -4.18
N GLU A 91 -19.91 -30.70 -4.01
CA GLU A 91 -20.54 -29.58 -3.31
C GLU A 91 -20.00 -29.37 -1.87
N PRO A 92 -19.84 -30.40 -1.02
CA PRO A 92 -19.29 -30.22 0.32
C PRO A 92 -17.84 -29.70 0.32
N PHE A 93 -17.05 -30.06 -0.70
CA PHE A 93 -15.69 -29.58 -0.86
C PHE A 93 -15.67 -28.08 -1.20
N LEU A 94 -16.55 -27.63 -2.10
CA LEU A 94 -16.70 -26.21 -2.42
C LEU A 94 -17.17 -25.41 -1.20
N ILE A 95 -18.16 -25.91 -0.45
CA ILE A 95 -18.62 -25.25 0.78
C ILE A 95 -17.49 -25.12 1.80
N GLY A 96 -16.71 -26.19 2.01
CA GLY A 96 -15.57 -26.17 2.93
C GLY A 96 -14.52 -25.13 2.55
N ILE A 97 -14.18 -25.06 1.26
CA ILE A 97 -13.30 -24.01 0.71
C ILE A 97 -13.92 -22.63 0.92
N GLY A 98 -15.21 -22.47 0.65
CA GLY A 98 -15.91 -21.21 0.77
C GLY A 98 -15.86 -20.65 2.19
N VAL A 99 -16.18 -21.47 3.19
CA VAL A 99 -16.11 -21.11 4.61
C VAL A 99 -14.70 -20.70 5.02
N PHE A 100 -13.69 -21.45 4.59
CA PHE A 100 -12.29 -21.11 4.85
C PHE A 100 -11.92 -19.74 4.28
N LEU A 101 -12.22 -19.50 3.00
CA LEU A 101 -11.90 -18.24 2.32
C LEU A 101 -12.65 -17.05 2.94
N THR A 102 -13.93 -17.19 3.24
CA THR A 102 -14.70 -16.15 3.91
C THR A 102 -14.11 -15.83 5.29
N SER A 103 -13.63 -16.83 6.03
CA SER A 103 -12.95 -16.63 7.32
C SER A 103 -11.63 -15.86 7.15
N CYS A 104 -10.81 -16.21 6.16
CA CYS A 104 -9.58 -15.47 5.83
C CYS A 104 -9.88 -14.02 5.44
N ALA A 105 -10.92 -13.79 4.63
CA ALA A 105 -11.35 -12.44 4.23
C ALA A 105 -11.71 -11.56 5.43
N VAL A 106 -12.38 -12.13 6.44
CA VAL A 106 -12.66 -11.42 7.71
C VAL A 106 -11.35 -11.00 8.39
N VAL A 107 -10.38 -11.90 8.49
CA VAL A 107 -9.06 -11.57 9.06
C VAL A 107 -8.39 -10.44 8.28
N PHE A 108 -8.36 -10.51 6.95
CA PHE A 108 -7.74 -9.49 6.10
C PHE A 108 -8.44 -8.14 6.23
N LEU A 109 -9.77 -8.14 6.33
CA LEU A 109 -10.57 -6.93 6.57
C LEU A 109 -10.23 -6.31 7.93
N LEU A 110 -10.11 -7.11 8.99
CA LEU A 110 -9.75 -6.63 10.32
C LEU A 110 -8.32 -6.04 10.34
N VAL A 111 -7.36 -6.72 9.73
CA VAL A 111 -5.97 -6.24 9.61
C VAL A 111 -5.90 -4.96 8.78
N GLY A 112 -6.63 -4.88 7.67
CA GLY A 112 -6.69 -3.69 6.82
C GLY A 112 -7.38 -2.50 7.49
N ARG A 113 -8.36 -2.71 8.37
CA ARG A 113 -9.06 -1.64 9.09
C ARG A 113 -8.31 -1.12 10.31
N ALA A 114 -7.40 -1.91 10.88
CA ALA A 114 -6.60 -1.52 12.04
C ALA A 114 -5.87 -0.17 11.82
N ARG A 115 -5.72 0.63 12.88
CA ARG A 115 -4.98 1.91 12.84
C ARG A 115 -3.51 1.70 12.50
N SER A 116 -2.93 0.63 13.06
CA SER A 116 -1.59 0.12 12.72
C SER A 116 -1.74 -1.34 12.34
N ALA A 117 -1.37 -1.70 11.12
CA ALA A 117 -1.46 -3.08 10.65
C ALA A 117 -0.45 -3.95 11.43
N PRO A 118 -0.89 -4.95 12.20
CA PRO A 118 0.03 -5.81 12.93
C PRO A 118 0.90 -6.60 11.94
N PRO A 119 2.22 -6.66 12.13
CA PRO A 119 3.13 -7.41 11.25
C PRO A 119 2.70 -8.86 11.04
N ALA A 120 2.23 -9.52 12.11
CA ALA A 120 1.76 -10.89 12.07
C ALA A 120 0.55 -11.08 11.13
N GLY A 121 -0.38 -10.13 11.11
CA GLY A 121 -1.56 -10.19 10.23
C GLY A 121 -1.20 -10.02 8.76
N VAL A 122 -0.23 -9.16 8.46
CA VAL A 122 0.28 -8.98 7.08
C VAL A 122 1.01 -10.25 6.61
N TRP A 123 1.85 -10.84 7.46
CA TRP A 123 2.54 -12.09 7.13
C TRP A 123 1.60 -13.26 6.98
N PHE A 124 0.55 -13.34 7.80
CA PHE A 124 -0.51 -14.34 7.65
C PHE A 124 -1.17 -14.23 6.27
N ALA A 125 -1.55 -13.03 5.84
CA ALA A 125 -2.13 -12.81 4.51
C ALA A 125 -1.19 -13.25 3.38
N ILE A 126 0.08 -12.85 3.45
CA ILE A 126 1.10 -13.25 2.46
C ILE A 126 1.25 -14.78 2.42
N ALA A 127 1.35 -15.43 3.57
CA ALA A 127 1.56 -16.87 3.67
C ALA A 127 0.35 -17.66 3.15
N VAL A 128 -0.87 -17.26 3.54
CA VAL A 128 -2.11 -17.86 3.05
C VAL A 128 -2.22 -17.72 1.54
N ASN A 129 -1.99 -16.51 1.00
CA ASN A 129 -2.08 -16.28 -0.43
C ASN A 129 -1.02 -17.05 -1.23
N ALA A 130 0.22 -17.12 -0.73
CA ALA A 130 1.27 -17.90 -1.37
C ALA A 130 0.97 -19.41 -1.35
N ALA A 131 0.51 -19.94 -0.20
CA ALA A 131 0.12 -21.33 -0.07
C ALA A 131 -1.08 -21.66 -0.99
N TRP A 132 -2.06 -20.76 -1.07
CA TRP A 132 -3.24 -20.91 -1.93
C TRP A 132 -2.88 -20.94 -3.40
N ALA A 133 -1.97 -20.06 -3.84
CA ALA A 133 -1.48 -20.05 -5.22
C ALA A 133 -0.76 -21.36 -5.57
N LEU A 134 0.12 -21.85 -4.69
CA LEU A 134 0.81 -23.12 -4.88
C LEU A 134 -0.17 -24.30 -4.92
N ALA A 135 -1.10 -24.35 -3.97
CA ALA A 135 -2.15 -25.38 -3.94
C ALA A 135 -3.00 -25.36 -5.20
N SER A 136 -3.32 -24.17 -5.74
CA SER A 136 -4.08 -24.03 -6.99
C SER A 136 -3.34 -24.62 -8.18
N VAL A 137 -2.02 -24.39 -8.31
CA VAL A 137 -1.21 -24.97 -9.40
C VAL A 137 -1.09 -26.50 -9.27
N ILE A 138 -0.86 -26.99 -8.05
CA ILE A 138 -0.80 -28.43 -7.79
C ILE A 138 -2.15 -29.08 -8.09
N HIS A 139 -3.25 -28.48 -7.64
CA HIS A 139 -4.58 -29.02 -7.84
C HIS A 139 -4.98 -29.01 -9.32
N ALA A 140 -4.71 -27.93 -10.04
CA ALA A 140 -4.98 -27.83 -11.47
C ALA A 140 -4.22 -28.88 -12.31
N SER A 141 -3.03 -29.30 -11.85
CA SER A 141 -2.20 -30.30 -12.55
C SER A 141 -2.47 -31.74 -12.14
N SER A 142 -2.99 -31.99 -10.93
CA SER A 142 -3.12 -33.35 -10.38
C SER A 142 -4.55 -33.87 -10.25
N ALA A 143 -5.56 -32.99 -10.16
CA ALA A 143 -6.92 -33.42 -9.87
C ALA A 143 -7.69 -33.79 -11.15
N GLY A 144 -7.88 -35.09 -11.35
CA GLY A 144 -8.58 -35.66 -12.51
C GLY A 144 -10.08 -35.40 -12.55
N TRP A 145 -10.68 -34.93 -11.45
CA TRP A 145 -12.11 -34.62 -11.35
C TRP A 145 -12.47 -33.19 -11.78
N LEU A 146 -11.50 -32.34 -12.15
CA LEU A 146 -11.81 -30.99 -12.63
C LEU A 146 -12.26 -31.04 -14.09
N THR A 147 -13.32 -30.29 -14.38
CA THR A 147 -13.68 -29.94 -15.75
C THR A 147 -12.60 -29.03 -16.36
N SER A 148 -12.63 -28.85 -17.68
CA SER A 148 -11.75 -27.89 -18.35
C SER A 148 -11.95 -26.46 -17.82
N VAL A 149 -13.20 -26.07 -17.55
CA VAL A 149 -13.55 -24.77 -16.97
C VAL A 149 -13.00 -24.65 -15.54
N GLY A 150 -13.18 -25.67 -14.71
CA GLY A 150 -12.66 -25.71 -13.35
C GLY A 150 -11.13 -25.59 -13.31
N ARG A 151 -10.42 -26.24 -14.25
CA ARG A 151 -8.97 -26.14 -14.36
C ARG A 151 -8.50 -24.72 -14.67
N VAL A 152 -9.08 -24.09 -15.70
CA VAL A 152 -8.78 -22.69 -16.06
C VAL A 152 -9.09 -21.76 -14.89
N TRP A 153 -10.26 -21.92 -14.26
CA TRP A 153 -10.67 -21.14 -13.10
C TRP A 153 -9.69 -21.27 -11.93
N THR A 154 -9.27 -22.49 -11.61
CA THR A 154 -8.31 -22.77 -10.53
C THR A 154 -6.97 -22.07 -10.77
N VAL A 155 -6.48 -22.07 -12.01
CA VAL A 155 -5.23 -21.35 -12.36
C VAL A 155 -5.43 -19.83 -12.25
N LEU A 156 -6.52 -19.30 -12.80
CA LEU A 156 -6.82 -17.86 -12.78
C LEU A 156 -6.90 -17.32 -11.34
N GLN A 157 -7.66 -17.98 -10.46
CA GLN A 157 -7.75 -17.55 -9.06
C GLN A 157 -6.37 -17.64 -8.36
N GLY A 158 -5.56 -18.66 -8.68
CA GLY A 158 -4.21 -18.80 -8.13
C GLY A 158 -3.31 -17.63 -8.51
N LEU A 159 -3.38 -17.17 -9.76
CA LEU A 159 -2.61 -16.02 -10.25
C LEU A 159 -3.04 -14.71 -9.60
N VAL A 160 -4.35 -14.49 -9.43
CA VAL A 160 -4.88 -13.29 -8.77
C VAL A 160 -4.39 -13.22 -7.32
N VAL A 161 -4.51 -14.33 -6.58
CA VAL A 161 -4.09 -14.41 -5.18
C VAL A 161 -2.56 -14.26 -5.04
N LEU A 162 -1.79 -14.81 -5.97
CA LEU A 162 -0.34 -14.57 -6.03
C LEU A 162 -0.02 -13.08 -6.24
N GLY A 163 -0.78 -12.40 -7.10
CA GLY A 163 -0.67 -10.95 -7.29
C GLY A 163 -0.86 -10.17 -5.99
N PHE A 164 -1.83 -10.55 -5.15
CA PHE A 164 -2.01 -9.95 -3.83
C PHE A 164 -0.83 -10.21 -2.90
N ALA A 165 -0.33 -11.45 -2.84
CA ALA A 165 0.85 -11.79 -2.03
C ALA A 165 2.07 -10.95 -2.41
N VAL A 166 2.32 -10.79 -3.72
CA VAL A 166 3.42 -9.96 -4.24
C VAL A 166 3.22 -8.49 -3.88
N ALA A 167 2.01 -7.95 -4.06
CA ALA A 167 1.71 -6.56 -3.71
C ALA A 167 1.90 -6.28 -2.21
N GLN A 168 1.42 -7.19 -1.35
CA GLN A 168 1.59 -7.13 0.11
C GLN A 168 3.07 -7.19 0.50
N LEU A 169 3.85 -8.09 -0.10
CA LEU A 169 5.29 -8.24 0.15
C LEU A 169 6.08 -6.99 -0.26
N ILE A 170 5.80 -6.41 -1.44
CA ILE A 170 6.45 -5.19 -1.92
C ILE A 170 6.13 -4.03 -0.98
N CYS A 171 4.87 -3.88 -0.57
CA CYS A 171 4.48 -2.82 0.36
C CYS A 171 5.15 -3.00 1.73
N TRP A 172 5.18 -4.22 2.26
CA TRP A 172 5.80 -4.53 3.55
C TRP A 172 7.30 -4.22 3.58
N ARG A 173 8.04 -4.59 2.53
CA ARG A 173 9.48 -4.28 2.41
C ARG A 173 9.79 -2.77 2.41
N ARG A 174 8.82 -1.93 2.03
CA ARG A 174 8.96 -0.46 2.01
C ARG A 174 8.50 0.23 3.30
N VAL A 175 7.89 -0.49 4.24
CA VAL A 175 7.45 0.03 5.56
C VAL A 175 8.44 -0.35 6.67
N ARG A 176 9.28 -1.37 6.46
CA ARG A 176 10.33 -1.71 7.44
C ARG A 176 11.39 -0.60 7.48
N PRO A 177 11.70 -0.04 8.67
CA PRO A 177 12.81 0.90 8.85
C PRO A 177 14.16 0.23 8.60
#